data_AF-A0A7Y0ZJW7-F1
#
_entry.id   AF-A0A7Y0ZJW7-F1
#
_cell.length_a   1.000
_cell.length_b   1.000
_cell.length_c   1.000
_cell.angle_alpha   90.00
_cell.angle_beta   90.00
_cell.angle_gamma   90.00
#
_symmetry.space_group_name_H-M   'P 1'
#
loop_
_entity.id
_entity.type
_entity.pdbx_description
1 polymer ?
#
loop_
_entity_poly.entity_id
_entity_poly.type
_entity_poly.pdbx_seq_one_letter_code
_entity_poly.pdbx_strand_id
1 'polypeptide(L)'
;MSLIKFLDITSKGDERGQLVALEYENDIPFEIKRVYYLTGTKQGVPRGFHAHKELLQVAVCVSGRCLMKLDDGVSKEEVWLDAPDKAIIIDRMIWHEMHDFSPDCVLLVLASDIYDESDYLREYSVFKNLINNF
;
A
#
# COMPACT_ATOMS: atom_id res chain seq x y z
N MET A 1 -3.65 -16.92 7.49
CA MET A 1 -2.55 -16.55 6.58
C MET A 1 -2.20 -15.10 6.87
N SER A 2 -0.97 -14.65 6.64
CA SER A 2 -0.59 -13.25 6.89
C SER A 2 -1.23 -12.32 5.85
N LEU A 3 -1.64 -11.14 6.30
CA LEU A 3 -2.12 -10.04 5.44
C LEU A 3 -0.95 -9.30 4.80
N ILE A 4 0.22 -9.29 5.45
CA ILE A 4 1.42 -8.67 4.90
C ILE A 4 2.03 -9.58 3.82
N LYS A 5 1.81 -9.21 2.56
CA LYS A 5 2.41 -9.87 1.40
C LYS A 5 3.52 -8.99 0.84
N PHE A 6 4.77 -9.27 1.22
CA PHE A 6 5.93 -8.60 0.63
C PHE A 6 6.14 -9.04 -0.82
N LEU A 7 6.57 -8.08 -1.65
CA LEU A 7 7.12 -8.40 -2.96
C LEU A 7 8.58 -8.84 -2.83
N ASP A 8 8.98 -9.81 -3.64
CA ASP A 8 10.39 -10.16 -3.81
C ASP A 8 11.01 -9.17 -4.79
N ILE A 9 11.56 -8.08 -4.27
CA ILE A 9 12.16 -7.01 -5.07
C ILE A 9 13.66 -6.98 -4.90
N THR A 10 14.36 -6.87 -6.03
CA THR A 10 15.82 -6.81 -6.03
C THR A 10 16.29 -5.37 -6.12
N SER A 11 16.94 -4.86 -5.07
CA SER A 11 17.73 -3.64 -5.16
C SER A 11 19.07 -3.92 -5.82
N LYS A 12 19.41 -3.16 -6.86
CA LYS A 12 20.72 -3.20 -7.52
C LYS A 12 21.47 -1.94 -7.20
N GLY A 13 22.72 -2.04 -6.75
CA GLY A 13 23.51 -0.86 -6.41
C GLY A 13 24.99 -1.01 -6.70
N ASP A 14 25.63 0.14 -6.89
CA ASP A 14 27.08 0.31 -7.08
C ASP A 14 27.52 1.65 -6.46
N GLU A 15 28.72 2.14 -6.77
CA GLU A 15 29.23 3.40 -6.22
C GLU A 15 28.36 4.63 -6.50
N ARG A 16 27.40 4.55 -7.43
CA ARG A 16 26.49 5.63 -7.80
C ARG A 16 25.22 5.68 -6.94
N GLY A 17 24.93 4.62 -6.19
CA GLY A 17 23.74 4.51 -5.35
C GLY A 17 22.97 3.20 -5.55
N GLN A 18 21.67 3.24 -5.28
CA GLN A 18 20.75 2.10 -5.39
C GLN A 18 19.68 2.37 -6.45
N LEU A 19 19.24 1.31 -7.12
CA LEU A 19 18.20 1.29 -8.12
C LEU A 19 17.25 0.12 -7.84
N VAL A 20 15.97 0.44 -7.71
CA VAL A 20 14.87 -0.53 -7.66
C VAL A 20 14.01 -0.32 -8.90
N ALA A 21 13.75 -1.41 -9.63
CA ALA A 21 12.79 -1.43 -10.72
C ALA A 21 11.58 -2.26 -10.27
N LEU A 22 10.38 -1.84 -10.68
CA LEU A 22 9.13 -2.53 -10.39
C LEU A 22 8.39 -2.73 -11.72
N GLU A 23 8.38 -3.95 -12.21
CA GLU A 23 7.87 -4.29 -13.54
C GLU A 23 6.63 -5.19 -13.43
N TYR A 24 5.61 -4.92 -14.26
CA TYR A 24 4.49 -5.84 -14.44
C TYR A 24 4.98 -7.14 -15.10
N GLU A 25 4.41 -8.28 -14.69
CA GLU A 25 4.79 -9.65 -15.06
C GLU A 25 6.13 -10.15 -14.50
N ASN A 26 6.85 -9.32 -13.76
CA ASN A 26 8.08 -9.69 -13.06
C ASN A 26 7.90 -9.54 -11.54
N ASP A 27 7.78 -8.31 -11.05
CA ASP A 27 7.66 -7.99 -9.62
C ASP A 27 6.20 -7.74 -9.21
N ILE A 28 5.41 -7.13 -10.10
CA ILE A 28 4.05 -6.67 -9.81
C ILE A 28 3.01 -7.63 -10.41
N PRO A 29 2.05 -8.15 -9.63
CA PRO A 29 1.10 -9.18 -10.09
C PRO A 29 -0.08 -8.62 -10.90
N PHE A 30 -0.03 -7.36 -11.33
CA PHE A 30 -1.08 -6.69 -12.10
C PHE A 30 -0.51 -5.63 -13.05
N GLU A 31 -1.24 -5.33 -14.12
CA GLU A 31 -0.89 -4.24 -15.04
C GLU A 31 -0.96 -2.89 -14.31
N ILE A 32 0.15 -2.14 -14.33
CA ILE A 32 0.23 -0.84 -13.66
C ILE A 32 -0.47 0.21 -14.51
N LYS A 33 -1.72 0.54 -14.17
CA LYS A 33 -2.49 1.58 -14.88
C LYS A 33 -2.33 2.96 -14.26
N ARG A 34 -1.89 3.04 -13.00
CA ARG A 34 -1.73 4.30 -12.28
C ARG A 34 -0.60 4.22 -11.26
N VAL A 35 0.15 5.32 -11.17
CA VAL A 35 1.14 5.56 -10.12
C VAL A 35 0.80 6.88 -9.44
N TYR A 36 0.81 6.89 -8.11
CA TYR A 36 0.64 8.10 -7.33
C TYR A 36 1.53 8.05 -6.09
N TYR A 37 1.73 9.20 -5.44
CA TYR A 37 2.57 9.28 -4.26
C TYR A 37 2.02 10.27 -3.25
N LEU A 38 2.30 10.01 -1.98
CA LEU A 38 2.00 10.89 -0.86
C LEU A 38 3.32 11.53 -0.40
N THR A 39 3.34 12.85 -0.31
CA THR A 39 4.46 13.66 0.19
C THR A 39 3.91 14.79 1.06
N GLY A 40 4.77 15.44 1.86
CA GLY A 40 4.37 16.59 2.68
C GLY A 40 3.28 16.25 3.69
N THR A 41 3.29 15.02 4.21
CA THR A 41 2.36 14.57 5.24
C THR A 41 2.59 15.33 6.54
N LYS A 42 1.53 15.47 7.34
CA LYS A 42 1.60 16.18 8.62
C LYS A 42 1.82 15.16 9.74
N GLN A 43 2.70 15.50 10.68
CA GLN A 43 2.95 14.68 11.86
C GLN A 43 1.64 14.41 12.60
N GLY A 44 1.39 13.13 12.93
CA GLY A 44 0.19 12.69 13.65
C GLY A 44 -1.11 12.74 12.83
N VAL A 45 -1.07 13.05 11.53
CA VAL A 45 -2.25 13.02 10.66
C VAL A 45 -2.24 11.74 9.83
N PRO A 46 -3.07 10.74 10.18
CA PRO A 46 -3.14 9.49 9.43
C PRO A 46 -3.91 9.67 8.11
N ARG A 47 -3.73 8.71 7.20
CA ARG A 47 -4.42 8.63 5.91
C ARG A 47 -4.92 7.21 5.65
N GLY A 48 -5.68 7.02 4.58
CA GLY A 48 -6.30 5.73 4.27
C GLY A 48 -7.74 5.71 4.77
N PHE A 49 -8.05 4.80 5.69
CA PHE A 49 -9.39 4.60 6.25
C PHE A 49 -10.42 4.22 5.19
N HIS A 50 -10.05 3.28 4.34
CA HIS A 50 -10.96 2.67 3.38
C HIS A 50 -10.45 1.30 2.94
N ALA A 51 -11.34 0.55 2.33
CA ALA A 51 -11.00 -0.59 1.48
C ALA A 51 -11.38 -0.28 0.03
N HIS A 52 -10.88 -1.09 -0.89
CA HIS A 52 -11.25 -1.09 -2.30
C HIS A 52 -12.00 -2.38 -2.64
N LYS A 53 -12.99 -2.32 -3.54
CA LYS A 53 -13.73 -3.53 -3.96
C LYS A 53 -12.89 -4.33 -4.96
N GLU A 54 -12.29 -3.65 -5.94
CA GLU A 54 -11.57 -4.29 -7.05
C GLU A 54 -10.11 -3.84 -7.20
N LEU A 55 -9.75 -2.64 -6.74
CA LEU A 55 -8.38 -2.12 -6.89
C LEU A 55 -7.37 -2.98 -6.12
N LEU A 56 -6.31 -3.38 -6.82
CA LEU A 56 -5.09 -3.92 -6.24
C LEU A 56 -4.03 -2.82 -6.19
N GLN A 57 -3.24 -2.81 -5.11
CA GLN A 57 -2.21 -1.80 -4.93
C GLN A 57 -0.89 -2.44 -4.49
N VAL A 58 0.22 -1.79 -4.85
CA VAL A 58 1.54 -2.05 -4.27
C VAL A 58 2.03 -0.76 -3.63
N ALA A 59 2.34 -0.80 -2.34
CA ALA A 59 2.81 0.34 -1.57
C ALA A 59 4.28 0.18 -1.19
N VAL A 60 5.09 1.22 -1.44
CA VAL A 60 6.52 1.26 -1.13
C VAL A 60 6.92 2.66 -0.65
N CYS A 61 7.67 2.72 0.44
CA CYS A 61 8.17 3.97 1.00
C CYS A 61 9.56 4.27 0.41
N VAL A 62 9.63 5.15 -0.59
CA VAL A 62 10.88 5.43 -1.34
C VAL A 62 11.81 6.41 -0.62
N SER A 63 11.31 7.10 0.41
CA SER A 63 12.08 7.95 1.32
C SER A 63 11.36 8.03 2.66
N GLY A 64 12.11 8.14 3.75
CA GLY A 64 11.55 8.13 5.10
C GLY A 64 10.86 6.81 5.46
N ARG A 65 9.81 6.88 6.28
CA ARG A 65 9.01 5.72 6.69
C ARG A 65 7.56 6.06 7.00
N CYS A 66 6.69 5.05 6.94
CA CYS A 66 5.34 5.09 7.50
C CYS A 66 4.92 3.70 8.02
N LEU A 67 3.95 3.68 8.94
CA LEU A 67 3.34 2.45 9.44
C LEU A 67 2.07 2.16 8.64
N MET A 68 2.03 1.02 7.94
CA MET A 68 0.82 0.53 7.28
C MET A 68 0.07 -0.41 8.23
N LYS A 69 -1.24 -0.24 8.34
CA LYS A 69 -2.14 -1.15 9.04
C LYS A 69 -3.10 -1.76 8.02
N LEU A 70 -3.22 -3.09 8.01
CA LEU A 70 -4.08 -3.86 7.11
C LEU A 70 -5.11 -4.64 7.93
N ASP A 71 -6.33 -4.72 7.43
CA ASP A 71 -7.47 -5.37 8.08
C ASP A 71 -8.35 -6.05 7.03
N ASP A 72 -8.48 -7.37 7.10
CA ASP A 72 -9.32 -8.19 6.20
C ASP A 72 -10.76 -8.35 6.73
N GLY A 73 -11.11 -7.64 7.80
CA GLY A 73 -12.37 -7.76 8.49
C GLY A 73 -12.39 -8.88 9.53
N VAL A 74 -11.33 -9.66 9.71
CA VAL A 74 -11.25 -10.72 10.75
C VAL A 74 -10.00 -10.53 11.61
N SER A 75 -8.87 -10.29 10.95
CA SER A 75 -7.54 -10.10 11.49
C SER A 75 -7.01 -8.72 11.12
N LYS A 76 -6.05 -8.24 11.91
CA LYS A 76 -5.35 -6.98 11.66
C LYS A 76 -3.86 -7.21 11.79
N GLU A 77 -3.09 -6.66 10.87
CA GLU A 77 -1.63 -6.70 10.89
C GLU A 77 -1.06 -5.31 10.61
N GLU A 78 0.13 -5.05 11.14
CA GLU A 78 0.82 -3.78 10.96
C GLU A 78 2.25 -4.03 10.45
N VAL A 79 2.73 -3.16 9.57
CA VAL A 79 4.07 -3.26 8.99
C VAL A 79 4.65 -1.88 8.74
N TRP A 80 5.91 -1.69 9.14
CA TRP A 80 6.68 -0.52 8.75
C TRP A 80 7.10 -0.63 7.29
N LEU A 81 6.82 0.40 6.50
CA LEU A 81 7.47 0.61 5.20
C LEU A 81 8.56 1.65 5.43
N ASP A 82 9.79 1.18 5.58
CA ASP A 82 10.95 1.94 6.07
C ASP A 82 12.21 1.78 5.21
N ALA A 83 12.07 1.17 4.03
CA ALA A 83 13.12 1.02 3.05
C ALA A 83 12.53 1.02 1.63
N PRO A 84 13.27 1.53 0.62
CA PRO A 84 12.79 1.63 -0.77
C PRO A 84 12.70 0.26 -1.48
N ASP A 85 13.32 -0.77 -0.91
CA ASP A 85 13.26 -2.18 -1.34
C ASP A 85 12.30 -3.01 -0.46
N LYS A 86 11.40 -2.34 0.28
CA LYS A 86 10.34 -2.97 1.05
C LYS A 86 8.98 -2.53 0.53
N ALA A 87 8.40 -3.36 -0.33
CA ALA A 87 7.09 -3.15 -0.91
C ALA A 87 6.10 -4.23 -0.46
N ILE A 88 4.83 -3.85 -0.29
CA ILE A 88 3.74 -4.77 0.06
C ILE A 88 2.61 -4.69 -0.95
N ILE A 89 1.95 -5.82 -1.20
CA ILE A 89 0.68 -5.86 -1.92
C ILE A 89 -0.46 -5.57 -0.94
N ILE A 90 -1.35 -4.66 -1.31
CA ILE A 90 -2.64 -4.45 -0.67
C ILE A 90 -3.69 -5.05 -1.62
N ASP A 91 -4.30 -6.14 -1.17
CA ASP A 91 -5.29 -6.88 -1.93
C ASP A 91 -6.65 -6.18 -1.93
N ARG A 92 -7.56 -6.67 -2.76
CA ARG A 92 -8.96 -6.25 -2.74
C ARG A 92 -9.58 -6.54 -1.39
N MET A 93 -10.57 -5.74 -1.01
CA MET A 93 -11.31 -5.93 0.23
C MET A 93 -10.39 -5.98 1.48
N ILE A 94 -9.26 -5.26 1.42
CA ILE A 94 -8.40 -4.99 2.58
C ILE A 94 -8.60 -3.54 2.99
N TRP A 95 -9.13 -3.33 4.19
CA TRP A 95 -9.14 -2.02 4.82
C TRP A 95 -7.72 -1.66 5.21
N HIS A 96 -7.27 -0.46 4.83
CA HIS A 96 -5.92 -0.04 5.13
C HIS A 96 -5.83 1.40 5.64
N GLU A 97 -4.84 1.61 6.50
CA GLU A 97 -4.53 2.88 7.12
C GLU A 97 -3.02 3.12 7.11
N MET A 98 -2.64 4.39 6.99
CA MET A 98 -1.25 4.82 6.96
C MET A 98 -1.03 5.83 8.08
N HIS A 99 -0.09 5.51 8.97
CA HIS A 99 0.20 6.24 10.20
C HIS A 99 1.68 6.58 10.28
N ASP A 100 2.02 7.43 11.26
CA ASP A 100 3.39 7.66 11.73
C ASP A 100 4.40 7.99 10.61
N PHE A 101 3.97 8.81 9.65
CA PHE A 101 4.83 9.31 8.59
C PHE A 101 6.02 10.10 9.17
N SER A 102 7.24 9.77 8.75
CA SER A 102 8.40 10.61 9.01
C SER A 102 8.34 11.93 8.22
N PRO A 103 9.05 12.98 8.64
CA PRO A 103 9.00 14.29 7.96
C PRO A 103 9.42 14.26 6.48
N ASP A 104 10.29 13.33 6.12
CA ASP A 104 10.81 13.07 4.77
C ASP A 104 10.05 11.96 4.03
N CYS A 105 8.94 11.46 4.59
CA CYS A 105 8.24 10.31 4.02
C CYS A 105 7.69 10.60 2.61
N VAL A 106 8.04 9.70 1.68
CA VAL A 106 7.47 9.61 0.34
C VAL A 106 6.95 8.20 0.14
N LEU A 107 5.63 8.04 0.23
CA LEU A 107 4.95 6.77 -0.03
C LEU A 107 4.48 6.72 -1.48
N LEU A 108 5.09 5.87 -2.29
CA LEU A 108 4.70 5.60 -3.67
C LEU A 108 3.72 4.42 -3.70
N VAL A 109 2.69 4.53 -4.54
CA VAL A 109 1.72 3.46 -4.75
C VAL A 109 1.50 3.22 -6.25
N LEU A 110 1.65 1.96 -6.65
CA LEU A 110 1.26 1.45 -7.97
C LEU A 110 -0.12 0.81 -7.85
N ALA A 111 -1.01 1.08 -8.80
CA ALA A 111 -2.40 0.65 -8.75
C ALA A 111 -2.82 -0.05 -10.05
N SER A 112 -3.62 -1.11 -9.91
CA SER A 112 -4.09 -1.93 -11.04
C SER A 112 -5.13 -1.22 -11.92
N ASP A 113 -5.69 -0.10 -11.46
CA ASP A 113 -6.67 0.67 -12.22
C ASP A 113 -6.56 2.20 -12.05
N ILE A 114 -7.21 2.90 -12.98
CA ILE A 114 -7.42 4.35 -12.93
C ILE A 114 -8.25 4.72 -11.70
N TYR A 115 -8.32 6.01 -11.38
CA TYR A 115 -9.12 6.48 -10.26
C TYR A 115 -10.61 6.26 -10.51
N ASP A 116 -11.27 5.59 -9.57
CA ASP A 116 -12.73 5.47 -9.50
C ASP A 116 -13.17 5.65 -8.05
N GLU A 117 -13.98 6.68 -7.78
CA GLU A 117 -14.53 6.92 -6.44
C GLU A 117 -15.53 5.85 -6.02
N SER A 118 -16.21 5.20 -6.97
CA SER A 118 -17.24 4.20 -6.69
C SER A 118 -16.67 2.88 -6.12
N ASP A 119 -15.37 2.67 -6.29
CA ASP A 119 -14.62 1.53 -5.76
C ASP A 119 -14.29 1.65 -4.27
N TYR A 120 -14.41 2.86 -3.68
CA TYR A 120 -14.07 3.10 -2.29
C TYR A 120 -15.15 2.61 -1.31
N LEU A 121 -14.72 1.93 -0.25
CA LEU A 121 -15.50 1.62 0.95
C LEU A 121 -14.96 2.45 2.12
N ARG A 122 -15.56 3.62 2.37
CA ARG A 122 -15.10 4.59 3.39
C ARG A 122 -15.74 4.41 4.77
N GLU A 123 -16.80 3.62 4.86
CA GLU A 123 -17.47 3.31 6.12
C GLU A 123 -17.03 1.92 6.61
N TYR A 124 -16.32 1.88 7.73
CA TYR A 124 -15.81 0.62 8.28
C TYR A 124 -16.91 -0.39 8.62
N SER A 125 -18.07 0.08 9.07
CA SER A 125 -19.26 -0.76 9.29
C SER A 125 -19.75 -1.42 8.01
N VAL A 126 -19.78 -0.70 6.89
CA VAL A 126 -20.16 -1.23 5.58
C VAL A 126 -19.16 -2.27 5.11
N PHE A 127 -17.86 -1.97 5.22
CA PHE A 127 -16.78 -2.92 4.94
C PHE A 127 -16.96 -4.22 5.74
N LYS A 128 -17.12 -4.12 7.06
CA LYS A 128 -17.33 -5.28 7.95
C LYS A 128 -18.57 -6.09 7.61
N ASN A 129 -19.68 -5.42 7.27
CA ASN A 129 -20.90 -6.10 6.86
C ASN A 129 -20.73 -6.84 5.53
N LEU A 130 -19.97 -6.29 4.58
CA LEU A 130 -19.69 -6.98 3.33
C LEU A 130 -18.86 -8.25 3.58
N ILE A 131 -17.78 -8.16 4.37
CA ILE A 131 -16.94 -9.33 4.71
C ILE A 131 -17.74 -10.44 5.40
N ASN A 132 -18.62 -10.10 6.35
CA ASN A 132 -19.40 -11.11 7.08
C ASN A 132 -20.51 -11.78 6.25
N ASN A 133 -20.86 -11.22 5.09
CA ASN A 133 -21.89 -11.77 4.20
C ASN A 133 -21.28 -12.64 3.07
N PHE A 134 -19.95 -12.82 3.07
CA PHE A 134 -19.24 -13.82 2.29
C PHE A 134 -18.92 -15.04 3.15
#